data_AF-A0A3D2Q233-F1
#
_entry.id   AF-A0A3D2Q233-F1
#
_cell.length_a   1.000
_cell.length_b   1.000
_cell.length_c   1.000
_cell.angle_alpha   90.00
_cell.angle_beta   90.00
_cell.angle_gamma   90.00
#
_symmetry.space_group_name_H-M   'P 1'
#
loop_
_entity.id
_entity.type
_entity.pdbx_description
1 polymer ?
#
loop_
_entity_poly.entity_id
_entity_poly.type
_entity_poly.pdbx_seq_one_letter_code
_entity_poly.pdbx_strand_id
1 'polypeptide(L)'
;MKEKIKHLFKKIYRNQKGFTLIELMIVVIILGVLAGVAIPRYLSRTDTAKINSTLSTLQALQGAMNNYYTDETLGNGKFPAGANEDAIEPELEKALNAAGLTWAGIKDGYGKSLKYGVDGATGSKFILYSQGKDGADDGNDDIVCTDKQQPMSDKSYTDYTFGGVVIATS
;
A
#
# COMPACT_ATOMS: atom_id res chain seq x y z
N MET A 1 45.55 -15.50 54.88
CA MET A 1 45.06 -15.26 53.49
C MET A 1 43.61 -14.76 53.43
N LYS A 2 42.71 -15.23 54.30
CA LYS A 2 41.28 -14.82 54.31
C LYS A 2 41.01 -13.34 54.70
N GLU A 3 41.88 -12.72 55.49
CA GLU A 3 41.72 -11.32 55.94
C GLU A 3 41.85 -10.26 54.82
N LYS A 4 42.78 -10.45 53.85
CA LYS A 4 42.95 -9.51 52.72
C LYS A 4 41.74 -9.48 51.77
N ILE A 5 41.02 -10.61 51.65
CA ILE A 5 39.83 -10.73 50.79
C ILE A 5 38.67 -9.89 51.36
N LYS A 6 38.55 -9.81 52.69
CA LYS A 6 37.51 -9.04 53.38
C LYS A 6 37.61 -7.53 53.11
N HIS A 7 38.83 -7.01 52.88
CA HIS A 7 39.06 -5.61 52.55
C HIS A 7 38.89 -5.28 51.05
N LEU A 8 38.99 -6.26 50.16
CA LEU A 8 38.77 -6.09 48.72
C LEU A 8 37.29 -5.92 48.37
N PHE A 9 36.38 -6.64 49.04
CA PHE A 9 34.93 -6.49 48.82
C PHE A 9 34.33 -5.23 49.47
N LYS A 10 34.99 -4.66 50.48
CA LYS A 10 34.51 -3.45 51.18
C LYS A 10 34.64 -2.16 50.35
N LYS A 11 35.38 -2.19 49.23
CA LYS A 11 35.67 -0.99 48.42
C LYS A 11 34.70 -0.75 47.26
N ILE A 12 33.81 -1.69 46.94
CA ILE A 12 32.92 -1.58 45.76
C ILE A 12 31.65 -0.74 46.03
N TYR A 13 31.28 -0.50 47.29
CA TYR A 13 30.06 0.25 47.65
C TYR A 13 30.27 1.75 47.92
N ARG A 14 31.37 2.36 47.44
CA ARG A 14 31.53 3.83 47.52
C ARG A 14 31.13 4.45 46.18
N ASN A 15 30.06 5.24 46.23
CA ASN A 15 29.63 6.21 45.21
C ASN A 15 28.70 5.75 44.06
N GLN A 16 27.83 4.77 44.30
CA GLN A 16 26.67 4.54 43.42
C GLN A 16 25.66 5.67 43.63
N LYS A 17 25.81 6.79 42.90
CA LYS A 17 24.74 7.80 42.78
C LYS A 17 23.63 7.18 41.97
N GLY A 18 22.58 6.71 42.63
CA GLY A 18 21.37 6.20 41.98
C GLY A 18 20.63 7.32 41.24
N PHE A 19 19.94 6.96 40.16
CA PHE A 19 19.05 7.86 39.43
C PHE A 19 17.94 8.34 40.38
N THR A 20 17.65 9.64 40.38
CA THR A 20 16.57 10.14 41.23
C THR A 20 15.21 9.80 40.61
N LEU A 21 14.20 9.55 41.45
CA LEU A 21 12.82 9.35 40.99
C LEU A 21 12.34 10.56 40.19
N ILE A 22 12.73 11.77 40.60
CA ILE A 22 12.33 13.01 39.91
C ILE A 22 12.94 13.13 38.51
N GLU A 23 14.18 12.68 38.28
CA GLU A 23 14.77 12.64 36.93
C GLU A 23 13.95 11.72 36.02
N LEU A 24 13.56 10.55 36.51
CA LEU A 24 12.74 9.63 35.72
C LEU A 24 11.35 10.21 35.45
N MET A 25 10.75 10.88 36.43
CA MET A 25 9.43 11.52 36.28
C MET A 25 9.45 12.61 35.20
N ILE A 26 10.46 13.49 35.19
CA ILE A 26 10.56 14.54 34.17
C ILE A 26 10.76 13.93 32.78
N VAL A 27 11.55 12.87 32.66
CA VAL A 27 11.78 12.18 31.38
C VAL A 27 10.47 11.60 30.82
N VAL A 28 9.68 10.88 31.63
CA VAL A 28 8.42 10.31 31.15
C VAL A 28 7.37 11.37 30.83
N ILE A 29 7.39 12.52 31.53
CA ILE A 29 6.53 13.67 31.21
C ILE A 29 6.89 14.25 29.84
N ILE A 30 8.18 14.50 29.59
CA ILE A 30 8.64 15.03 28.29
C ILE A 30 8.33 14.03 27.17
N LEU A 31 8.59 12.73 27.38
CA LEU A 31 8.24 11.68 26.43
C LEU A 31 6.73 11.61 26.17
N GLY A 32 5.89 11.80 27.19
CA GLY A 32 4.44 11.84 27.04
C GLY A 32 3.97 13.02 26.17
N VAL A 33 4.52 14.21 26.37
CA VAL A 33 4.21 15.39 25.55
C VAL A 33 4.65 15.20 24.10
N LEU A 34 5.88 14.71 23.89
CA LEU A 34 6.40 14.44 22.55
C LEU A 34 5.59 13.37 21.83
N ALA A 35 5.25 12.27 22.50
CA ALA A 35 4.42 11.21 21.93
C ALA A 35 3.03 11.72 21.52
N GLY A 36 2.40 12.57 22.34
CA GLY A 36 1.08 13.13 22.04
C GLY A 36 1.02 13.92 20.73
N VAL A 37 2.08 14.66 20.39
CA VAL A 37 2.16 15.43 19.12
C VAL A 37 2.72 14.59 17.98
N ALA A 38 3.68 13.71 18.25
CA ALA A 38 4.37 12.93 17.24
C ALA A 38 3.48 11.84 16.62
N ILE A 39 2.69 11.13 17.43
CA ILE A 39 1.86 10.00 16.97
C ILE A 39 0.84 10.41 15.89
N PRO A 40 -0.05 11.41 16.09
CA PRO A 40 -1.04 11.76 15.07
C PRO A 40 -0.40 12.26 13.77
N ARG A 41 0.72 12.99 13.88
CA ARG A 41 1.49 13.46 12.71
C ARG A 41 2.15 12.31 11.95
N TYR A 42 2.69 11.33 12.68
CA TYR A 42 3.29 10.15 12.08
C TYR A 42 2.23 9.34 11.31
N LEU A 43 1.07 9.07 11.92
CA LEU A 43 -0.02 8.33 11.29
C LEU A 43 -0.53 9.01 10.01
N SER A 44 -0.72 10.33 10.03
CA SER A 44 -1.15 11.08 8.84
C SER A 44 -0.11 11.00 7.72
N ARG A 45 1.19 11.14 8.02
CA ARG A 45 2.25 11.03 7.02
C ARG A 45 2.35 9.64 6.42
N THR A 46 2.21 8.59 7.25
CA THR A 46 2.20 7.23 6.75
C THR A 46 1.00 6.99 5.84
N ASP A 47 -0.19 7.49 6.20
CA ASP A 47 -1.38 7.33 5.38
C ASP A 47 -1.24 8.03 4.01
N THR A 48 -0.74 9.28 3.97
CA THR A 48 -0.47 9.97 2.70
C THR A 48 0.60 9.26 1.85
N ALA A 49 1.64 8.71 2.48
CA ALA A 49 2.67 7.94 1.77
C ALA A 49 2.08 6.66 1.13
N LYS A 50 1.15 5.99 1.83
CA LYS A 50 0.45 4.82 1.29
C LYS A 50 -0.43 5.18 0.10
N ILE A 51 -1.22 6.26 0.19
CA ILE A 51 -2.03 6.77 -0.92
C ILE A 51 -1.14 7.05 -2.14
N ASN A 52 -0.05 7.78 -1.95
CA ASN A 52 0.89 8.10 -3.04
C ASN A 52 1.53 6.84 -3.64
N SER A 53 1.86 5.84 -2.82
CA SER A 53 2.36 4.55 -3.29
C SER A 53 1.32 3.85 -4.17
N THR A 54 0.05 3.80 -3.75
CA THR A 54 -1.04 3.24 -4.54
C THR A 54 -1.21 3.99 -5.86
N LEU A 55 -1.23 5.33 -5.84
CA LEU A 55 -1.33 6.15 -7.05
C LEU A 55 -0.21 5.83 -8.04
N SER A 56 1.05 5.76 -7.57
CA SER A 56 2.19 5.43 -8.44
C SER A 56 2.11 4.02 -9.03
N THR A 57 1.60 3.06 -8.25
CA THR A 57 1.41 1.68 -8.68
C THR A 57 0.33 1.60 -9.76
N LEU A 58 -0.80 2.28 -9.55
CA LEU A 58 -1.89 2.36 -10.54
C LEU A 58 -1.45 3.07 -11.83
N GLN A 59 -0.61 4.10 -11.74
CA GLN A 59 -0.04 4.77 -12.91
C GLN A 59 0.84 3.83 -13.74
N ALA A 60 1.70 3.05 -13.08
CA ALA A 60 2.55 2.07 -13.76
C ALA A 60 1.71 0.98 -14.46
N LEU A 61 0.68 0.48 -13.78
CA LEU A 61 -0.27 -0.47 -14.35
C LEU A 61 -1.03 0.10 -15.53
N GLN A 62 -1.57 1.32 -15.42
CA GLN A 62 -2.24 2.01 -16.53
C GLN A 62 -1.33 2.14 -17.75
N GLY A 63 -0.06 2.49 -17.56
CA GLY A 63 0.93 2.53 -18.64
C GLY A 63 1.09 1.17 -19.33
N ALA A 64 1.21 0.09 -18.55
CA ALA A 64 1.30 -1.26 -19.09
C ALA A 64 0.04 -1.66 -19.88
N MET A 65 -1.15 -1.32 -19.37
CA MET A 65 -2.42 -1.59 -20.06
C MET A 65 -2.54 -0.82 -21.37
N ASN A 66 -2.14 0.46 -21.37
CA ASN A 66 -2.15 1.29 -22.58
C ASN A 66 -1.17 0.79 -23.64
N ASN A 67 0.02 0.32 -23.22
CA ASN A 67 0.98 -0.29 -24.14
C ASN A 67 0.44 -1.59 -24.73
N TYR A 68 -0.25 -2.42 -23.93
CA TYR A 68 -0.91 -3.62 -24.44
C TYR A 68 -1.99 -3.29 -25.47
N TYR A 69 -2.82 -2.28 -25.19
CA TYR A 69 -3.89 -1.84 -26.09
C TYR A 69 -3.39 -1.39 -27.46
N THR A 70 -2.26 -0.67 -27.50
CA THR A 70 -1.67 -0.15 -28.75
C THR A 70 -0.81 -1.16 -29.50
N ASP A 71 -0.43 -2.27 -28.85
CA ASP A 71 0.31 -3.35 -29.49
C ASP A 71 -0.61 -4.19 -30.40
N GLU A 72 -0.37 -4.11 -31.70
CA GLU A 72 -1.14 -4.82 -32.73
C GLU A 72 -1.00 -6.36 -32.66
N THR A 73 0.08 -6.86 -32.05
CA THR A 73 0.31 -8.31 -31.87
C THR A 73 -0.31 -8.86 -30.59
N LEU A 74 -0.55 -8.00 -29.61
CA LEU A 74 -1.10 -8.36 -28.31
C LEU A 74 -2.56 -7.92 -28.16
N GLY A 75 -2.78 -6.63 -27.92
CA GLY A 75 -4.12 -6.11 -27.59
C GLY A 75 -4.98 -5.80 -28.81
N ASN A 76 -4.38 -5.39 -29.94
CA ASN A 76 -5.10 -5.08 -31.18
C ASN A 76 -6.36 -4.21 -30.93
N GLY A 77 -6.20 -3.12 -30.16
CA GLY A 77 -7.30 -2.23 -29.79
C GLY A 77 -8.21 -2.74 -28.68
N LYS A 78 -7.74 -3.71 -27.88
CA LYS A 78 -8.43 -4.23 -26.69
C LYS A 78 -7.48 -4.30 -25.49
N PHE A 79 -8.03 -4.04 -24.32
CA PHE A 79 -7.37 -4.28 -23.03
C PHE A 79 -7.42 -5.77 -22.69
N PRO A 80 -6.46 -6.26 -21.88
CA PRO A 80 -6.35 -7.68 -21.57
C PRO A 80 -7.63 -8.16 -20.87
N ALA A 81 -8.42 -9.00 -21.53
CA ALA A 81 -9.71 -9.40 -20.98
C ALA A 81 -9.51 -10.51 -19.95
N GLY A 82 -10.06 -10.32 -18.75
CA GLY A 82 -10.23 -11.39 -17.78
C GLY A 82 -11.30 -12.34 -18.29
N ALA A 83 -11.02 -13.65 -18.38
CA ALA A 83 -12.04 -14.60 -18.82
C ALA A 83 -13.08 -14.81 -17.72
N ASN A 84 -12.69 -14.96 -16.44
CA ASN A 84 -13.55 -15.12 -15.25
C ASN A 84 -12.77 -14.74 -13.98
N GLU A 85 -13.44 -14.56 -12.84
CA GLU A 85 -12.86 -14.21 -11.50
C GLU A 85 -11.69 -15.12 -11.07
N ASP A 86 -11.61 -16.35 -11.59
CA ASP A 86 -10.57 -17.34 -11.29
C ASP A 86 -9.47 -17.47 -12.37
N ALA A 87 -9.55 -16.73 -13.49
CA ALA A 87 -8.73 -16.98 -14.69
C ALA A 87 -8.32 -15.69 -15.42
N ILE A 88 -7.80 -14.70 -14.69
CA ILE A 88 -7.32 -13.44 -15.28
C ILE A 88 -5.84 -13.49 -15.69
N GLU A 89 -5.16 -14.59 -15.39
CA GLU A 89 -3.71 -14.63 -15.39
C GLU A 89 -3.05 -14.46 -16.77
N PRO A 90 -3.42 -15.10 -17.90
CA PRO A 90 -2.50 -15.15 -19.03
C PRO A 90 -2.33 -13.83 -19.78
N GLU A 91 -3.41 -13.10 -20.11
CA GLU A 91 -3.28 -11.85 -20.88
C GLU A 91 -2.87 -10.67 -20.02
N LEU A 92 -3.40 -10.57 -18.80
CA LEU A 92 -3.00 -9.52 -17.85
C LEU A 92 -1.55 -9.70 -17.44
N GLU A 93 -1.11 -10.92 -17.11
CA GLU A 93 0.29 -11.18 -16.81
C GLU A 93 1.17 -10.97 -18.04
N LYS A 94 0.73 -11.31 -19.26
CA LYS A 94 1.50 -11.02 -20.46
C LYS A 94 1.71 -9.52 -20.65
N ALA A 95 0.66 -8.72 -20.47
CA ALA A 95 0.72 -7.26 -20.52
C ALA A 95 1.69 -6.70 -19.46
N LEU A 96 1.62 -7.22 -18.25
CA LEU A 96 2.44 -6.76 -17.13
C LEU A 96 3.89 -7.23 -17.22
N ASN A 97 4.14 -8.47 -17.63
CA ASN A 97 5.48 -9.02 -17.82
C ASN A 97 6.23 -8.27 -18.93
N ALA A 98 5.54 -7.81 -19.98
CA ALA A 98 6.12 -6.92 -20.99
C ALA A 98 6.60 -5.58 -20.40
N ALA A 99 5.96 -5.13 -19.31
CA ALA A 99 6.37 -3.96 -18.53
C ALA A 99 7.30 -4.30 -17.34
N GLY A 100 7.69 -5.57 -17.17
CA GLY A 100 8.50 -6.04 -16.04
C GLY A 100 7.76 -6.10 -14.69
N LEU A 101 6.43 -6.17 -14.71
CA LEU A 101 5.56 -6.23 -13.53
C LEU A 101 4.92 -7.63 -13.41
N THR A 102 4.67 -8.08 -12.18
CA THR A 102 4.04 -9.39 -11.91
C THR A 102 2.73 -9.18 -11.15
N TRP A 103 1.60 -9.56 -11.75
CA TRP A 103 0.26 -9.29 -11.19
C TRP A 103 0.13 -9.72 -9.72
N ALA A 104 0.40 -10.99 -9.41
CA ALA A 104 0.30 -11.56 -8.05
C ALA A 104 1.16 -10.85 -6.97
N GLY A 105 2.19 -10.11 -7.39
CA GLY A 105 3.10 -9.39 -6.49
C GLY A 105 2.69 -7.96 -6.20
N ILE A 106 1.72 -7.42 -6.93
CA ILE A 106 1.36 -6.00 -6.85
C ILE A 106 0.33 -5.82 -5.75
N LYS A 107 0.62 -4.95 -4.80
CA LYS A 107 -0.26 -4.55 -3.71
C LYS A 107 -0.38 -3.04 -3.66
N ASP A 108 -1.45 -2.54 -3.07
CA ASP A 108 -1.59 -1.13 -2.75
C ASP A 108 -0.69 -0.72 -1.55
N GLY A 109 -0.64 0.57 -1.24
CA GLY A 109 0.12 1.08 -0.10
C GLY A 109 -0.36 0.56 1.26
N TYR A 110 -1.56 -0.01 1.34
CA TYR A 110 -2.13 -0.63 2.54
C TYR A 110 -1.85 -2.14 2.61
N GLY A 111 -1.21 -2.73 1.59
CA GLY A 111 -0.89 -4.14 1.50
C GLY A 111 -2.04 -5.02 0.97
N LYS A 112 -3.11 -4.42 0.45
CA LYS A 112 -4.23 -5.15 -0.15
C LYS A 112 -3.98 -5.38 -1.63
N SER A 113 -4.61 -6.43 -2.17
CA SER A 113 -4.59 -6.70 -3.60
C SER A 113 -5.36 -5.63 -4.37
N LEU A 114 -4.84 -5.26 -5.53
CA LEU A 114 -5.52 -4.41 -6.49
C LEU A 114 -6.53 -5.24 -7.26
N LYS A 115 -7.55 -4.53 -7.74
CA LYS A 115 -8.62 -5.11 -8.54
C LYS A 115 -8.57 -4.56 -9.96
N TYR A 116 -8.75 -5.43 -10.94
CA TYR A 116 -8.75 -5.08 -12.37
C TYR A 116 -10.06 -5.53 -13.01
N GLY A 117 -10.65 -4.69 -13.86
CA GLY A 117 -11.83 -5.03 -14.64
C GLY A 117 -11.73 -4.49 -16.06
N VAL A 118 -12.37 -5.17 -17.00
CA VAL A 118 -12.46 -4.77 -18.41
C VAL A 118 -13.91 -4.80 -18.87
N ASP A 119 -14.28 -3.92 -19.80
CA ASP A 119 -15.58 -3.98 -20.47
C ASP A 119 -15.69 -5.28 -21.28
N GLY A 120 -16.53 -6.21 -20.82
CA GLY A 120 -16.75 -7.51 -21.47
C GLY A 120 -17.42 -7.42 -22.84
N ALA A 121 -18.06 -6.30 -23.18
CA ALA A 121 -18.73 -6.14 -24.48
C ALA A 121 -17.74 -5.78 -25.60
N THR A 122 -16.80 -4.86 -25.33
CA THR A 122 -15.92 -4.30 -26.38
C THR A 122 -14.44 -4.59 -26.11
N GLY A 123 -14.05 -4.79 -24.84
CA GLY A 123 -12.65 -4.83 -24.41
C GLY A 123 -11.94 -3.48 -24.49
N SER A 124 -12.66 -2.39 -24.81
CA SER A 124 -12.05 -1.08 -25.10
C SER A 124 -11.95 -0.15 -23.89
N LYS A 125 -12.37 -0.60 -22.70
CA LYS A 125 -12.28 0.15 -21.45
C LYS A 125 -11.82 -0.77 -20.35
N PHE A 126 -11.02 -0.24 -19.42
CA PHE A 126 -10.63 -0.96 -18.22
C PHE A 126 -10.76 -0.07 -16.98
N ILE A 127 -10.78 -0.72 -15.83
CA ILE A 127 -10.72 -0.12 -14.51
C ILE A 127 -9.67 -0.86 -13.68
N LEU A 128 -8.88 -0.08 -12.94
CA LEU A 128 -8.02 -0.56 -11.86
C LEU A 128 -8.46 0.13 -10.59
N TYR A 129 -8.62 -0.61 -9.50
CA TYR A 129 -9.01 -0.01 -8.23
C TYR A 129 -8.39 -0.67 -7.00
N SER A 130 -8.17 0.15 -5.97
CA SER A 130 -7.76 -0.23 -4.62
C SER A 130 -8.89 0.13 -3.67
N GLN A 131 -9.17 -0.77 -2.73
CA GLN A 131 -10.18 -0.59 -1.67
C GLN A 131 -9.69 0.29 -0.50
N GLY A 132 -8.58 1.02 -0.70
CA GLY A 132 -8.06 1.94 0.28
C GLY A 132 -7.67 1.30 1.62
N LYS A 133 -7.81 2.10 2.68
CA LYS A 133 -7.47 1.77 4.07
C LYS A 133 -8.50 0.82 4.67
N ASP A 134 -9.79 1.04 4.40
CA ASP A 134 -10.89 0.29 5.01
C ASP A 134 -11.07 -1.10 4.39
N GLY A 135 -10.72 -1.28 3.12
CA GLY A 135 -10.92 -2.54 2.41
C GLY A 135 -12.35 -2.82 2.00
N ALA A 136 -13.24 -1.85 2.12
CA ALA A 136 -14.60 -1.93 1.61
C ALA A 136 -14.58 -1.57 0.13
N ASP A 137 -15.42 -2.24 -0.66
CA ASP A 137 -15.71 -1.74 -1.99
C ASP A 137 -16.65 -0.53 -1.88
N ASP A 138 -16.47 0.44 -2.78
CA ASP A 138 -17.22 1.70 -2.80
C ASP A 138 -17.02 2.55 -1.53
N GLY A 139 -15.81 2.49 -0.97
CA GLY A 139 -15.35 3.32 0.15
C GLY A 139 -15.07 4.77 -0.26
N ASN A 140 -14.90 5.64 0.73
CA ASN A 140 -14.50 7.04 0.50
C ASN A 140 -12.98 7.19 0.29
N ASP A 141 -12.24 6.12 0.46
CA ASP A 141 -10.80 5.99 0.38
C ASP A 141 -10.34 5.11 -0.79
N ASP A 142 -11.29 4.73 -1.65
CA ASP A 142 -10.99 4.00 -2.88
C ASP A 142 -10.16 4.84 -3.83
N ILE A 143 -9.16 4.19 -4.43
CA ILE A 143 -8.27 4.81 -5.42
C ILE A 143 -8.45 4.06 -6.72
N VAL A 144 -8.76 4.81 -7.76
CA VAL A 144 -9.38 4.29 -8.97
C VAL A 144 -8.75 4.91 -10.20
N CYS A 145 -8.49 4.09 -11.22
CA CYS A 145 -7.84 4.46 -12.48
C CYS A 145 -8.53 3.79 -13.68
N THR A 146 -8.67 4.52 -14.79
CA THR A 146 -9.32 4.03 -16.02
C THR A 146 -8.46 4.32 -17.25
N ASP A 147 -8.91 3.90 -18.44
CA ASP A 147 -8.29 4.21 -19.73
C ASP A 147 -8.12 5.72 -19.99
N LYS A 148 -9.05 6.55 -19.48
CA LYS A 148 -9.07 8.00 -19.75
C LYS A 148 -8.66 8.86 -18.58
N GLN A 149 -8.59 8.29 -17.38
CA GLN A 149 -8.38 9.06 -16.16
C GLN A 149 -7.17 8.57 -15.38
N GLN A 150 -6.32 9.52 -14.99
CA GLN A 150 -5.23 9.27 -14.06
C GLN A 150 -5.78 8.78 -12.71
N PRO A 151 -4.99 8.03 -11.92
CA PRO A 151 -5.43 7.57 -10.62
C PRO A 151 -5.84 8.75 -9.72
N MET A 152 -7.03 8.67 -9.13
CA MET A 152 -7.52 9.67 -8.17
C MET A 152 -8.15 8.98 -6.96
N SER A 153 -8.06 9.65 -5.82
CA SER A 153 -8.62 9.24 -4.53
C SER A 153 -9.91 10.00 -4.27
N ASP A 154 -11.00 9.68 -4.98
CA ASP A 154 -12.37 10.07 -4.63
C ASP A 154 -13.39 9.46 -5.63
N LYS A 155 -14.60 9.18 -5.15
CA LYS A 155 -15.76 8.63 -5.87
C LYS A 155 -16.22 9.51 -7.03
N SER A 156 -15.59 9.38 -8.19
CA SER A 156 -16.22 9.75 -9.47
C SER A 156 -16.31 8.53 -10.39
N TYR A 157 -16.84 7.42 -9.85
CA TYR A 157 -17.00 6.14 -10.56
C TYR A 157 -18.45 5.68 -10.69
N THR A 158 -19.41 6.60 -10.59
CA THR A 158 -20.83 6.28 -10.82
C THR A 158 -21.15 5.93 -12.27
N ASP A 159 -20.22 6.14 -13.21
CA ASP A 159 -20.45 5.97 -14.64
C ASP A 159 -19.99 4.61 -15.20
N TYR A 160 -19.34 3.77 -14.38
CA TYR A 160 -18.98 2.39 -14.76
C TYR A 160 -19.94 1.41 -14.08
N THR A 161 -21.13 1.26 -14.65
CA THR A 161 -22.03 0.19 -14.24
C THR A 161 -21.42 -1.16 -14.65
N PHE A 162 -21.17 -2.02 -13.66
CA PHE A 162 -20.56 -3.36 -13.77
C PHE A 162 -21.52 -4.39 -14.43
N GLY A 163 -22.15 -4.03 -15.54
CA GLY A 163 -23.01 -4.93 -16.32
C GLY A 163 -22.17 -5.92 -17.12
N GLY A 164 -21.49 -6.87 -16.46
CA GLY A 164 -20.76 -7.98 -17.10
C GLY A 164 -19.22 -7.86 -17.10
N VAL A 165 -18.65 -7.18 -16.11
CA VAL A 165 -17.18 -7.03 -15.94
C VAL A 165 -16.61 -8.22 -15.16
N VAL A 166 -15.55 -8.83 -15.66
CA VAL A 166 -14.74 -9.80 -14.92
C VAL A 166 -13.78 -9.05 -14.02
N ILE A 167 -13.83 -9.30 -12.70
CA ILE A 167 -12.98 -8.63 -11.71
C ILE A 167 -11.83 -9.56 -11.31
N ALA A 168 -10.60 -9.08 -11.49
CA ALA A 168 -9.37 -9.75 -11.10
C ALA A 168 -8.86 -9.24 -9.79
N THR A 169 -8.23 -10.11 -9.02
CA THR A 169 -7.50 -9.71 -7.82
C THR A 169 -6.03 -10.09 -7.98
N SER A 170 -5.15 -9.21 -7.51
CA SER A 170 -3.69 -9.39 -7.52
C SER A 170 -3.14 -10.11 -6.29
#